data_AF-A0A7J7GM09-F1
#
_entry.id   AF-A0A7J7GM09-F1
#
_cell.length_a   1.000
_cell.length_b   1.000
_cell.length_c   1.000
_cell.angle_alpha   90.00
_cell.angle_beta   90.00
_cell.angle_gamma   90.00
#
_symmetry.space_group_name_H-M   'P 1'
#
loop_
_entity.id
_entity.type
_entity.pdbx_description
1 polymer ?
#
loop_
_entity_poly.entity_id
_entity_poly.type
_entity_poly.pdbx_seq_one_letter_code
_entity_poly.pdbx_strand_id
1 'polypeptide(L)'
;MKRNKFTATERDQISSVLEWAFVRLEAWFQWFNTTQSGKNMSSYFWHGRDNATMRELNPKTLTSGLDDYPCASHPIEDERHLDLRCWMFLAADCMHSISKLLQKEHELGKMHFDDAHGT
;
A
#
# COMPACT_ATOMS: atom_id res chain seq x y z
N MET A 1 -3.44 -28.06 3.44
CA MET A 1 -4.19 -27.64 4.64
C MET A 1 -3.37 -26.57 5.36
N LYS A 2 -3.65 -25.27 5.15
CA LYS A 2 -2.93 -24.20 5.87
C LYS A 2 -3.37 -24.28 7.34
N ARG A 3 -2.45 -24.58 8.26
CA ARG A 3 -2.72 -24.49 9.71
C ARG A 3 -3.05 -23.04 10.03
N ASN A 4 -4.10 -22.81 10.82
CA ASN A 4 -4.33 -21.51 11.42
C ASN A 4 -3.14 -21.17 12.31
N LYS A 5 -2.42 -20.09 11.94
CA LYS A 5 -1.17 -19.68 12.60
C LYS A 5 -1.42 -18.91 13.90
N PHE A 6 -2.66 -18.46 14.13
CA PHE A 6 -3.07 -17.64 15.28
C PHE A 6 -4.23 -18.30 16.03
N THR A 7 -4.22 -18.17 17.35
CA THR A 7 -5.33 -18.49 18.27
C THR A 7 -6.52 -17.56 18.05
N ALA A 8 -7.67 -17.85 18.68
CA ALA A 8 -8.85 -16.98 18.58
C ALA A 8 -8.56 -15.59 19.16
N THR A 9 -8.03 -15.53 20.37
CA THR A 9 -7.67 -14.27 21.05
C THR A 9 -6.67 -13.43 20.24
N GLU A 10 -5.65 -14.05 19.63
CA GLU A 10 -4.71 -13.33 18.77
C GLU A 10 -5.40 -12.74 17.52
N ARG A 11 -6.37 -13.45 16.92
CA ARG A 11 -7.12 -12.93 15.77
C ARG A 11 -7.99 -11.74 16.15
N ASP A 12 -8.63 -11.78 17.32
CA ASP A 12 -9.45 -10.67 17.82
C ASP A 12 -8.56 -9.44 18.07
N GLN A 13 -7.40 -9.63 18.68
CA GLN A 13 -6.40 -8.56 18.89
C GLN A 13 -5.87 -8.00 17.58
N ILE A 14 -5.50 -8.85 16.63
CA ILE A 14 -5.03 -8.42 15.30
C ILE A 14 -6.12 -7.61 14.59
N SER A 15 -7.36 -8.09 14.60
CA SER A 15 -8.48 -7.40 13.95
C SER A 15 -8.72 -6.02 14.59
N SER A 16 -8.72 -5.93 15.92
CA SER A 16 -8.85 -4.65 16.63
C SER A 16 -7.74 -3.65 16.28
N VAL A 17 -6.48 -4.10 16.20
CA VAL A 17 -5.35 -3.25 15.77
C VAL A 17 -5.52 -2.80 14.32
N LEU A 18 -5.94 -3.71 13.44
CA LEU A 18 -6.16 -3.40 12.02
C LEU A 18 -7.31 -2.43 11.83
N GLU A 19 -8.42 -2.56 12.55
CA GLU A 19 -9.54 -1.60 12.52
C GLU A 19 -9.08 -0.21 12.91
N TRP A 20 -8.34 -0.09 14.02
CA TRP A 20 -7.81 1.18 14.49
C TRP A 20 -6.80 1.79 13.50
N ALA A 21 -5.91 0.96 12.94
CA ALA A 21 -4.90 1.42 12.00
C ALA A 21 -5.45 1.72 10.60
N PHE A 22 -6.59 1.12 10.21
CA PHE A 22 -7.10 1.15 8.84
C PHE A 22 -7.29 2.59 8.32
N VAL A 23 -7.84 3.48 9.14
CA VAL A 23 -8.04 4.90 8.78
C VAL A 23 -6.71 5.59 8.44
N ARG A 24 -5.64 5.28 9.17
CA ARG A 24 -4.31 5.86 8.93
C ARG A 24 -3.64 5.23 7.71
N LEU A 25 -3.80 3.92 7.53
CA LEU A 25 -3.28 3.21 6.36
C LEU A 25 -3.98 3.69 5.08
N GLU A 26 -5.28 3.93 5.13
CA GLU A 26 -6.04 4.49 4.02
C GLU A 26 -5.57 5.90 3.69
N ALA A 27 -5.43 6.78 4.68
CA ALA A 27 -4.92 8.13 4.47
C ALA A 27 -3.51 8.13 3.85
N TRP A 28 -2.61 7.25 4.34
CA TRP A 28 -1.28 7.06 3.77
C TRP A 28 -1.34 6.57 2.32
N PHE A 29 -2.14 5.53 2.05
CA PHE A 29 -2.28 4.96 0.71
C PHE A 29 -2.82 6.00 -0.28
N GLN A 30 -3.86 6.76 0.10
CA GLN A 30 -4.44 7.79 -0.75
C GLN A 30 -3.44 8.93 -1.01
N TRP A 31 -2.76 9.41 0.03
CA TRP A 31 -1.72 10.42 -0.13
C TRP A 31 -0.61 9.97 -1.08
N PHE A 32 -0.13 8.73 -0.94
CA PHE A 32 0.94 8.23 -1.79
C PHE A 32 0.48 7.94 -3.22
N ASN A 33 -0.71 7.37 -3.40
CA ASN A 33 -1.33 7.10 -4.70
C ASN A 33 -1.59 8.38 -5.51
N THR A 34 -1.94 9.47 -4.84
CA THR A 34 -2.22 10.77 -5.47
C THR A 34 -0.94 11.56 -5.73
N THR A 35 -0.02 11.62 -4.78
CA THR A 35 1.19 12.45 -4.93
C THR A 35 2.21 11.86 -5.88
N GLN A 36 2.26 10.54 -6.04
CA GLN A 36 3.20 9.87 -6.95
C GLN A 36 2.59 9.52 -8.32
N SER A 37 1.39 10.01 -8.64
CA SER A 37 0.75 9.71 -9.93
C SER A 37 1.58 10.27 -11.09
N GLY A 38 1.81 9.45 -12.11
CA GLY A 38 2.43 9.88 -13.36
C GLY A 38 1.41 10.50 -14.32
N LYS A 39 1.89 11.06 -15.44
CA LYS A 39 1.04 11.73 -16.45
C LYS A 39 0.04 10.80 -17.13
N ASN A 40 0.35 9.50 -17.23
CA ASN A 40 -0.55 8.52 -17.83
C ASN A 40 -1.37 7.80 -16.75
N MET A 41 -2.60 7.43 -17.10
CA MET A 41 -3.47 6.65 -16.23
C MET A 41 -2.76 5.37 -15.77
N SER A 42 -2.84 5.05 -14.46
CA SER A 42 -2.19 3.89 -13.82
C SER A 42 -0.65 3.87 -13.88
N SER A 43 -0.02 5.00 -14.22
CA SER A 43 1.42 5.18 -14.14
C SER A 43 1.80 5.94 -12.87
N TYR A 44 3.02 5.71 -12.39
CA TYR A 44 3.59 6.37 -11.22
C TYR A 44 5.00 6.84 -11.52
N PHE A 45 5.43 7.87 -10.82
CA PHE A 45 6.74 8.49 -11.01
C PHE A 45 7.35 8.97 -9.69
N TRP A 46 8.65 8.73 -9.51
CA TRP A 46 9.44 9.25 -8.40
C TRP A 46 9.86 10.69 -8.64
N HIS A 47 9.40 11.60 -7.78
CA HIS A 47 9.78 13.01 -7.83
C HIS A 47 11.19 13.27 -7.28
N GLY A 48 11.80 14.38 -7.73
CA GLY A 48 13.04 14.90 -7.13
C GLY A 48 14.35 14.43 -7.77
N ARG A 49 14.30 13.76 -8.92
CA ARG A 49 15.52 13.49 -9.72
C ARG A 49 16.07 14.79 -10.30
N ASP A 50 17.39 15.00 -10.19
CA ASP A 50 18.08 16.17 -10.73
C ASP A 50 18.45 15.98 -12.21
N ASN A 51 17.73 16.64 -13.11
CA ASN A 51 17.98 16.52 -14.55
C ASN A 51 19.17 17.37 -15.05
N ALA A 52 19.71 18.25 -14.22
CA ALA A 52 20.78 19.17 -14.58
C ALA A 52 22.12 18.80 -13.94
N THR A 53 22.17 17.70 -13.17
CA THR A 53 23.40 17.24 -12.52
C THR A 53 24.50 16.97 -13.55
N MET A 54 25.69 17.49 -13.27
CA MET A 54 26.94 17.13 -13.97
C MET A 54 27.88 16.31 -13.08
N ARG A 55 27.42 15.92 -11.88
CA ARG A 55 28.24 15.22 -10.88
C ARG A 55 28.18 13.70 -11.04
N GLU A 56 27.12 13.21 -11.68
CA GLU A 56 26.77 11.80 -11.77
C GLU A 56 26.55 11.40 -13.23
N LEU A 57 26.88 10.16 -13.58
CA LEU A 57 26.64 9.63 -14.92
C LEU A 57 25.14 9.44 -15.22
N ASN A 58 24.37 9.05 -14.21
CA ASN A 58 22.91 8.91 -14.25
C ASN A 58 22.33 9.60 -13.01
N PRO A 59 21.32 10.48 -13.16
CA PRO A 59 20.73 11.14 -12.01
C PRO A 59 20.11 10.15 -11.02
N LYS A 60 20.43 10.32 -9.73
CA LYS A 60 19.95 9.44 -8.66
C LYS A 60 18.45 9.53 -8.43
N THR A 61 17.88 8.46 -7.89
CA THR A 61 16.46 8.36 -7.53
C THR A 61 16.32 8.02 -6.05
N LEU A 62 16.75 8.93 -5.17
CA LEU A 62 16.84 8.71 -3.71
C LEU A 62 15.52 8.23 -3.09
N THR A 63 14.38 8.75 -3.57
CA THR A 63 13.05 8.40 -3.04
C THR A 63 12.66 6.95 -3.30
N SER A 64 13.29 6.28 -4.26
CA SER A 64 13.06 4.86 -4.53
C SER A 64 13.67 3.92 -3.48
N GLY A 65 14.64 4.42 -2.69
CA GLY A 65 15.49 3.58 -1.83
C GLY A 65 16.58 2.80 -2.58
N LEU A 66 16.67 2.96 -3.91
CA LEU A 66 17.71 2.39 -4.78
C LEU A 66 18.54 3.53 -5.40
N ASP A 67 19.29 4.24 -4.57
CA ASP A 67 19.88 5.55 -4.86
C ASP A 67 20.55 5.69 -6.24
N ASP A 68 21.43 4.75 -6.60
CA ASP A 68 22.24 4.75 -7.82
C ASP A 68 21.81 3.69 -8.85
N TYR A 69 20.64 3.08 -8.68
CA TYR A 69 20.09 2.16 -9.69
C TYR A 69 19.83 2.92 -11.00
N PRO A 70 20.31 2.43 -12.16
CA PRO A 70 20.23 3.17 -13.40
C PRO A 70 18.77 3.35 -13.86
N CYS A 71 18.34 4.60 -13.99
CA CYS A 71 17.05 5.02 -14.55
C CYS A 71 17.27 5.77 -15.87
N ALA A 72 16.25 6.50 -16.37
CA ALA A 72 16.41 7.32 -17.57
C ALA A 72 17.56 8.33 -17.40
N SER A 73 18.42 8.45 -18.41
CA SER A 73 19.61 9.33 -18.37
C SER A 73 19.27 10.81 -18.39
N HIS A 74 18.12 11.18 -18.96
CA HIS A 74 17.60 12.53 -19.00
C HIS A 74 16.25 12.55 -18.30
N PRO A 75 16.23 12.82 -16.98
CA PRO A 75 15.00 12.78 -16.21
C PRO A 75 13.99 13.79 -16.74
N ILE A 76 12.76 13.33 -16.93
CA ILE A 76 11.63 14.15 -17.36
C ILE A 76 10.36 13.67 -16.67
N GLU A 77 9.38 14.55 -16.61
CA GLU A 77 8.08 14.30 -15.99
C GLU A 77 7.21 13.23 -16.72
N ASP A 78 7.65 12.71 -17.87
CA ASP A 78 6.98 11.63 -18.62
C ASP A 78 7.47 10.22 -18.22
N GLU A 79 8.47 10.12 -17.35
CA GLU A 79 9.02 8.86 -16.86
C GLU A 79 7.97 8.00 -16.12
N ARG A 80 8.17 6.68 -16.14
CA ARG A 80 7.29 5.71 -15.50
C ARG A 80 8.13 4.71 -14.72
N HIS A 81 7.95 4.68 -13.41
CA HIS A 81 8.77 3.90 -12.49
C HIS A 81 8.06 2.58 -12.15
N LEU A 82 8.64 1.46 -12.61
CA LEU A 82 8.04 0.13 -12.51
C LEU A 82 7.96 -0.37 -11.06
N ASP A 83 9.04 -0.19 -10.32
CA ASP A 83 9.14 -0.47 -8.90
C ASP A 83 8.01 0.22 -8.12
N LEU A 84 7.80 1.51 -8.34
CA LEU A 84 6.75 2.28 -7.68
C LEU A 84 5.34 1.76 -8.03
N ARG A 85 5.09 1.42 -9.31
CA ARG A 85 3.83 0.80 -9.72
C ARG A 85 3.58 -0.53 -9.00
N CYS A 86 4.61 -1.36 -8.85
CA CYS A 86 4.53 -2.62 -8.11
C CYS A 86 4.25 -2.39 -6.62
N TRP A 87 4.91 -1.41 -5.99
CA TRP A 87 4.64 -1.03 -4.61
C TRP A 87 3.20 -0.57 -4.39
N MET A 88 2.68 0.28 -5.27
CA MET A 88 1.30 0.75 -5.22
C MET A 88 0.29 -0.39 -5.38
N PHE A 89 0.55 -1.32 -6.30
CA PHE A 89 -0.30 -2.50 -6.48
C PHE A 89 -0.31 -3.39 -5.23
N LEU A 90 0.85 -3.67 -4.65
CA LEU A 90 0.95 -4.47 -3.43
C LEU A 90 0.23 -3.80 -2.25
N ALA A 91 0.40 -2.49 -2.08
CA ALA A 91 -0.30 -1.73 -1.05
C ALA A 91 -1.83 -1.81 -1.22
N ALA A 92 -2.33 -1.67 -2.46
CA ALA A 92 -3.76 -1.79 -2.75
C ALA A 92 -4.30 -3.20 -2.42
N ASP A 93 -3.57 -4.26 -2.78
CA ASP A 93 -3.94 -5.64 -2.47
C ASP A 93 -3.95 -5.92 -0.95
N CYS A 94 -2.98 -5.35 -0.21
CA CYS A 94 -2.97 -5.39 1.25
C CYS A 94 -4.19 -4.69 1.85
N MET A 95 -4.52 -3.46 1.40
CA MET A 95 -5.69 -2.72 1.89
C MET A 95 -6.99 -3.49 1.63
N HIS A 96 -7.12 -4.09 0.44
CA HIS A 96 -8.26 -4.94 0.10
C HIS A 96 -8.37 -6.18 0.99
N SER A 97 -7.23 -6.84 1.24
CA SER A 97 -7.16 -8.01 2.11
C SER A 97 -7.55 -7.69 3.56
N ILE A 98 -7.08 -6.55 4.08
CA ILE A 98 -7.47 -6.05 5.41
C ILE A 98 -8.96 -5.73 5.44
N SER A 99 -9.48 -4.99 4.44
CA SER A 99 -10.91 -4.64 4.36
C SER A 99 -11.81 -5.88 4.37
N LYS A 100 -11.47 -6.90 3.57
CA LYS A 100 -12.19 -8.19 3.56
C LYS A 100 -12.15 -8.92 4.89
N LEU A 101 -11.01 -8.90 5.58
CA LEU A 101 -10.87 -9.50 6.90
C LEU A 101 -11.83 -8.82 7.89
N LEU A 102 -11.79 -7.49 7.96
CA LEU A 102 -12.62 -6.71 8.88
C LEU A 102 -14.12 -6.85 8.60
N GLN A 103 -14.53 -6.88 7.32
CA GLN A 103 -15.93 -7.14 6.95
C GLN A 103 -16.41 -8.51 7.44
N LYS A 104 -15.57 -9.54 7.31
CA LYS A 104 -15.94 -10.90 7.72
C LYS A 104 -16.13 -11.02 9.24
N GLU A 105 -15.27 -10.37 10.03
CA GLU A 105 -15.39 -10.36 11.50
C GLU A 105 -16.66 -9.62 11.95
N HIS A 106 -17.00 -8.51 11.29
CA HIS A 106 -18.24 -7.78 11.59
C HIS A 106 -19.51 -8.61 11.32
N GLU A 107 -19.55 -9.36 10.21
CA GLU A 107 -20.68 -10.24 9.91
C GLU A 107 -20.77 -11.45 10.85
N LEU A 108 -19.62 -12.01 11.27
CA LEU A 108 -19.59 -13.08 12.27
C LEU A 108 -20.09 -12.59 13.65
N GLY A 109 -19.72 -11.38 14.04
CA GLY A 109 -20.21 -10.74 15.27
C GLY A 109 -21.72 -10.54 15.27
N LYS A 110 -22.30 -10.14 14.14
CA LYS A 110 -23.77 -10.02 13.98
C LYS A 110 -24.48 -11.37 14.13
N MET A 111 -24.01 -12.42 13.46
CA MET A 111 -24.62 -13.76 13.56
C MET A 111 -24.64 -14.25 15.01
N HIS A 112 -23.52 -14.10 15.74
CA HIS A 112 -23.47 -14.46 17.16
C HIS A 112 -24.40 -13.63 18.05
N PHE A 113 -24.64 -12.36 17.72
CA PHE A 113 -25.57 -11.51 18.44
C PHE A 113 -27.02 -11.93 18.20
N ASP A 114 -27.37 -12.21 16.94
CA ASP A 114 -28.72 -12.65 16.53
C ASP A 114 -29.06 -14.04 17.13
N ASP A 115 -28.10 -14.97 17.17
CA ASP A 115 -28.27 -16.29 17.80
C ASP A 115 -28.45 -16.21 19.34
N ALA A 116 -27.90 -15.18 19.98
CA ALA A 116 -28.01 -14.98 21.43
C ALA A 116 -29.31 -14.29 21.86
N HIS A 117 -30.03 -13.64 20.93
CA HIS A 117 -31.24 -12.85 21.20
C HIS A 117 -32.48 -13.38 20.49
N GLY A 118 -32.36 -14.44 19.68
CA GLY A 118 -33.48 -15.18 19.10
C GLY A 118 -34.18 -16.09 20.11
N THR A 119 -35.30 -15.59 20.64
CA THR A 119 -36.43 -16.40 21.17
C THR A 119 -37.56 -16.36 20.17
#